data_AF-A0A2W4M9L5-F1
#
_entry.id   AF-A0A2W4M9L5-F1
#
_cell.length_a   1.000
_cell.length_b   1.000
_cell.length_c   1.000
_cell.angle_alpha   90.00
_cell.angle_beta   90.00
_cell.angle_gamma   90.00
#
_symmetry.space_group_name_H-M   'P 1'
#
loop_
_entity.id
_entity.type
_entity.pdbx_description
1 polymer ?
#
loop_
_entity_poly.entity_id
_entity_poly.type
_entity_poly.pdbx_seq_one_letter_code
_entity_poly.pdbx_strand_id
1 'polypeptide(L)'
;FTPCGQGREWLDAEVLRRLKRRSLAVLRGEIEPVAATTLAAFAPVWHGVEADPPAGPHALRRALAGLYAVPLPASVFERDVLSARVGSAEGELDSMFLSGELVWVGQGRIGARDGRIAVYARESFRDLWRGPDGEPVGLAAEIRAFLERSGASFFVDIYQAVGGGDPDTVIEALWDLVWSGHVTNDTLQPLRAYLERRPTRPRGKPNLSGRFPVHAGGRWSLVPDPAGDDTRTASAWATVLLDRHGIVSREVVAGEPVPGGFSSVYPVFSHLEEAGRIRRGYFVEGLGGAQFALPGAVDRLRSSPSHPAVWLAATDPANLYGSAIPWPDSPVRLVREAGAYVALADGELLAHLDRSRTGLTFFPAGRERAEEVIAALAAVASRHRRMVIHEIDGVPAGDSPASGLLRSHGFVPAPRGLVFVSPPRSG
;
A
#
# COMPACT_ATOMS: atom_id res chain seq x y z
N PHE A 1 11.98 45.76 14.29
CA PHE A 1 10.95 45.76 13.23
C PHE A 1 10.22 47.08 13.27
N THR A 2 10.48 47.90 12.26
CA THR A 2 9.77 49.16 12.03
C THR A 2 8.97 49.01 10.75
N PRO A 3 7.63 49.11 10.78
CA PRO A 3 6.85 49.11 9.54
C PRO A 3 7.38 50.20 8.61
N CYS A 4 7.75 49.83 7.37
CA CYS A 4 8.33 50.70 6.33
C CYS A 4 9.83 51.05 6.47
N GLY A 5 10.60 50.40 7.35
CA GLY A 5 12.05 50.53 7.39
C GLY A 5 12.74 49.85 6.19
N GLN A 6 13.68 50.53 5.54
CA GLN A 6 14.59 49.91 4.55
C GLN A 6 15.97 49.71 5.19
N GLY A 7 16.44 48.45 5.23
CA GLY A 7 17.75 48.11 5.80
C GLY A 7 17.77 46.74 6.48
N ARG A 8 18.94 46.36 7.01
CA ARG A 8 19.13 45.12 7.78
C ARG A 8 18.67 45.36 9.22
N GLU A 9 17.50 44.85 9.58
CA GLU A 9 16.96 44.97 10.92
C GLU A 9 17.22 43.71 11.75
N TRP A 10 17.50 43.89 13.04
CA TRP A 10 17.61 42.79 14.00
C TRP A 10 16.27 42.64 14.72
N LEU A 11 15.77 41.41 14.77
CA LEU A 11 14.54 41.08 15.44
C LEU A 11 14.78 40.01 16.48
N ASP A 12 14.15 40.16 17.63
CA ASP A 12 14.10 39.11 18.63
C ASP A 12 13.38 37.86 18.06
N ALA A 13 13.90 36.68 18.37
CA ALA A 13 13.40 35.42 17.84
C ALA A 13 11.95 35.11 18.26
N GLU A 14 11.52 35.52 19.47
CA GLU A 14 10.14 35.38 19.92
C GLU A 14 9.21 36.35 19.18
N VAL A 15 9.67 37.58 18.92
CA VAL A 15 8.90 38.57 18.16
C VAL A 15 8.70 38.11 16.72
N LEU A 16 9.74 37.57 16.08
CA LEU A 16 9.64 36.97 14.74
C LEU A 16 8.65 35.80 14.73
N ARG A 17 8.74 34.89 15.71
CA ARG A 17 7.82 33.75 15.84
C ARG A 17 6.38 34.21 16.05
N ARG A 18 6.15 35.24 16.87
CA ARG A 18 4.81 35.81 17.11
C ARG A 18 4.25 36.50 15.87
N LEU A 19 5.06 37.28 15.14
CA LEU A 19 4.65 37.90 13.88
C LEU A 19 4.30 36.84 12.83
N LYS A 20 5.17 35.84 12.63
CA LYS A 20 4.92 34.71 11.74
C LYS A 20 3.64 33.96 12.11
N ARG A 21 3.42 33.66 13.40
CA ARG A 21 2.20 32.99 13.89
C ARG A 21 0.94 33.81 13.61
N ARG A 22 1.00 35.15 13.74
CA ARG A 22 -0.12 36.06 13.42
C ARG A 22 -0.37 36.17 11.91
N SER A 23 0.68 36.27 11.09
CA SER A 23 0.55 36.26 9.62
C SER A 23 0.00 34.94 9.10
N LEU A 24 0.44 33.80 9.66
CA LEU A 24 -0.16 32.50 9.39
C LEU A 24 -1.62 32.45 9.82
N ALA A 25 -1.97 33.01 10.98
CA ALA A 25 -3.37 33.07 11.43
C ALA A 25 -4.27 33.91 10.52
N VAL A 26 -3.77 34.96 9.87
CA VAL A 26 -4.50 35.74 8.87
C VAL A 26 -4.68 34.92 7.57
N LEU A 27 -3.67 34.18 7.13
CA LEU A 27 -3.76 33.26 5.99
C LEU A 27 -4.67 32.04 6.25
N ARG A 28 -4.97 31.73 7.52
CA ARG A 28 -5.95 30.69 7.90
C ARG A 28 -7.40 31.12 7.67
N GLY A 29 -7.66 32.41 7.45
CA GLY A 29 -8.99 33.01 7.48
C GLY A 29 -9.83 32.94 6.21
N GLU A 30 -9.43 32.23 5.15
CA GLU A 30 -10.05 32.47 3.83
C GLU A 30 -10.41 31.26 2.97
N ILE A 31 -10.56 30.03 3.50
CA ILE A 31 -11.06 28.98 2.61
C ILE A 31 -12.11 28.04 3.21
N GLU A 32 -13.20 27.90 2.46
CA GLU A 32 -14.28 26.93 2.63
C GLU A 32 -13.74 25.49 2.54
N PRO A 33 -14.08 24.60 3.49
CA PRO A 33 -13.69 23.20 3.42
C PRO A 33 -14.35 22.52 2.21
N VAL A 34 -13.67 21.52 1.62
CA VAL A 34 -14.21 20.71 0.53
C VAL A 34 -14.88 19.44 1.05
N ALA A 35 -15.77 18.83 0.28
CA ALA A 35 -16.39 17.57 0.65
C ALA A 35 -15.37 16.41 0.77
N ALA A 36 -15.70 15.39 1.56
CA ALA A 36 -14.86 14.19 1.70
C ALA A 36 -14.63 13.46 0.36
N THR A 37 -15.60 13.52 -0.57
CA THR A 37 -15.44 13.00 -1.94
C THR A 37 -14.33 13.70 -2.70
N THR A 38 -14.10 15.00 -2.50
CA THR A 38 -12.95 15.71 -3.10
C THR A 38 -11.63 15.14 -2.60
N LEU A 39 -11.53 14.75 -1.32
CA LEU A 39 -10.34 14.06 -0.80
C LEU A 39 -10.20 12.66 -1.43
N ALA A 40 -11.30 11.93 -1.63
CA ALA A 40 -11.30 10.64 -2.33
C ALA A 40 -10.84 10.76 -3.80
N ALA A 41 -11.17 11.87 -4.47
CA ALA A 41 -10.71 12.17 -5.83
C ALA A 41 -9.21 12.50 -5.87
N PHE A 42 -8.76 13.24 -4.86
CA PHE A 42 -7.37 13.68 -4.73
C PHE A 42 -6.40 12.52 -4.45
N ALA A 43 -6.78 11.55 -3.59
CA ALA A 43 -5.87 10.54 -3.09
C ALA A 43 -5.22 9.67 -4.20
N PRO A 44 -5.96 9.08 -5.17
CA PRO A 44 -5.35 8.32 -6.27
C PRO A 44 -4.32 9.13 -7.06
N VAL A 45 -4.65 10.39 -7.38
CA VAL A 45 -3.77 11.29 -8.13
C VAL A 45 -2.52 11.65 -7.33
N TRP A 46 -2.68 11.94 -6.03
CA TRP A 46 -1.55 12.21 -5.14
C TRP A 46 -0.60 11.01 -5.05
N HIS A 47 -1.17 9.80 -5.03
CA HIS A 47 -0.43 8.55 -5.04
C HIS A 47 0.20 8.19 -6.40
N GLY A 48 -0.01 9.00 -7.44
CA GLY A 48 0.49 8.74 -8.79
C GLY A 48 -0.20 7.55 -9.48
N VAL A 49 -1.47 7.29 -9.15
CA VAL A 49 -2.28 6.29 -9.84
C VAL A 49 -2.67 6.86 -11.20
N GLU A 50 -2.20 6.22 -12.26
CA GLU A 50 -2.38 6.67 -13.64
C GLU A 50 -2.78 5.48 -14.53
N ALA A 51 -3.53 5.74 -15.60
CA ALA A 51 -3.93 4.71 -16.55
C ALA A 51 -2.73 4.13 -17.32
N ASP A 52 -1.74 4.97 -17.63
CA ASP A 52 -0.47 4.60 -18.24
C ASP A 52 0.69 5.02 -17.32
N PRO A 53 1.04 4.19 -16.32
CA PRO A 53 2.00 4.58 -15.31
C PRO A 53 3.43 4.64 -15.88
N PRO A 54 4.22 5.66 -15.51
CA PRO A 54 5.60 5.78 -15.97
C PRO A 54 6.45 4.61 -15.49
N ALA A 55 7.45 4.22 -16.27
CA ALA A 55 8.41 3.19 -15.91
C ALA A 55 9.76 3.78 -15.47
N GLY A 56 10.61 2.93 -14.90
CA GLY A 56 12.00 3.25 -14.59
C GLY A 56 12.26 3.63 -13.13
N PRO A 57 13.55 3.75 -12.74
CA PRO A 57 13.95 3.79 -11.33
C PRO A 57 13.45 5.01 -10.56
N HIS A 58 13.24 6.15 -11.24
CA HIS A 58 12.68 7.35 -10.62
C HIS A 58 11.17 7.21 -10.36
N ALA A 59 10.44 6.60 -11.28
CA ALA A 59 9.02 6.32 -11.11
C ALA A 59 8.80 5.32 -9.98
N LEU A 60 9.63 4.26 -9.91
CA LEU A 60 9.60 3.29 -8.82
C LEU A 60 9.85 3.94 -7.45
N ARG A 61 10.91 4.76 -7.30
CA ARG A 61 11.20 5.45 -6.03
C ARG A 61 10.05 6.37 -5.58
N ARG A 62 9.46 7.11 -6.53
CA ARG A 62 8.29 7.96 -6.24
C ARG A 62 7.08 7.13 -5.81
N ALA A 63 6.80 6.02 -6.49
CA ALA A 63 5.71 5.13 -6.12
C ALA A 63 5.91 4.54 -4.72
N LEU A 64 7.13 4.07 -4.41
CA LEU A 64 7.48 3.49 -3.11
C LEU A 64 7.42 4.51 -1.96
N ALA A 65 7.74 5.78 -2.20
CA ALA A 65 7.63 6.83 -1.18
C ALA A 65 6.22 6.91 -0.56
N GLY A 66 5.17 6.75 -1.39
CA GLY A 66 3.79 6.70 -0.92
C GLY A 66 3.36 5.34 -0.32
N LEU A 67 4.21 4.31 -0.37
CA LEU A 67 3.90 2.95 0.07
C LEU A 67 4.74 2.48 1.25
N TYR A 68 5.77 3.24 1.66
CA TYR A 68 6.63 2.84 2.76
C TYR A 68 5.84 2.59 4.04
N ALA A 69 6.22 1.55 4.79
CA ALA A 69 5.62 1.16 6.06
C ALA A 69 4.11 0.81 6.03
N VAL A 70 3.49 0.67 4.84
CA VAL A 70 2.09 0.22 4.73
C VAL A 70 2.08 -1.32 4.66
N PRO A 71 1.42 -2.03 5.61
CA PRO A 71 1.28 -3.46 5.57
C PRO A 71 0.22 -3.86 4.54
N LEU A 72 0.69 -4.32 3.39
CA LEU A 72 -0.13 -4.72 2.25
C LEU A 72 -0.11 -6.24 2.07
N PRO A 73 -1.22 -6.88 1.67
CA PRO A 73 -1.18 -8.28 1.25
C PRO A 73 -0.13 -8.48 0.17
N ALA A 74 0.77 -9.45 0.36
CA ALA A 74 1.88 -9.73 -0.54
C ALA A 74 1.38 -10.06 -1.95
N SER A 75 0.24 -10.76 -2.06
CA SER A 75 -0.38 -11.08 -3.35
C SER A 75 -0.92 -9.88 -4.14
N VAL A 76 -1.05 -8.71 -3.50
CA VAL A 76 -1.64 -7.49 -4.07
C VAL A 76 -0.56 -6.39 -4.26
N PHE A 77 0.51 -6.42 -3.47
CA PHE A 77 1.56 -5.40 -3.46
C PHE A 77 2.15 -5.12 -4.85
N GLU A 78 2.80 -6.09 -5.51
CA GLU A 78 3.38 -5.87 -6.84
C GLU A 78 2.30 -5.84 -7.93
N ARG A 79 1.32 -6.75 -7.84
CA ARG A 79 0.34 -6.97 -8.92
C ARG A 79 -0.62 -5.80 -9.09
N ASP A 80 -1.13 -5.22 -8.01
CA ASP A 80 -2.25 -4.27 -8.07
C ASP A 80 -1.87 -2.87 -7.54
N VAL A 81 -1.11 -2.79 -6.44
CA VAL A 81 -0.75 -1.50 -5.82
C VAL A 81 0.41 -0.83 -6.56
N LEU A 82 1.52 -1.55 -6.75
CA LEU A 82 2.70 -1.01 -7.38
C LEU A 82 2.46 -0.78 -8.88
N SER A 83 1.85 -1.76 -9.57
CA SER A 83 1.55 -1.66 -11.01
C SER A 83 0.56 -0.57 -11.39
N ALA A 84 -0.21 -0.03 -10.43
CA ALA A 84 -1.07 1.12 -10.65
C ALA A 84 -0.30 2.46 -10.69
N ARG A 85 0.97 2.47 -10.25
CA ARG A 85 1.78 3.68 -10.06
C ARG A 85 3.07 3.68 -10.90
N VAL A 86 3.57 2.49 -11.22
CA VAL A 86 4.77 2.31 -12.04
C VAL A 86 4.57 1.18 -13.03
N GLY A 87 5.09 1.35 -14.24
CA GLY A 87 5.18 0.29 -15.25
C GLY A 87 6.08 -0.88 -14.80
N SER A 88 6.53 -1.71 -15.74
CA SER A 88 7.37 -2.88 -15.42
C SER A 88 8.58 -2.51 -14.54
N ALA A 89 8.56 -2.94 -13.27
CA ALA A 89 9.52 -2.52 -12.24
C ALA A 89 10.15 -3.69 -11.48
N GLU A 90 9.86 -4.95 -11.85
CA GLU A 90 10.29 -6.14 -11.09
C GLU A 90 11.82 -6.20 -10.90
N GLY A 91 12.57 -6.09 -11.99
CA GLY A 91 14.03 -6.15 -11.94
C GLY A 91 14.67 -4.97 -11.21
N GLU A 92 14.05 -3.78 -11.27
CA GLU A 92 14.51 -2.59 -10.58
C GLU A 92 14.25 -2.69 -9.07
N LEU A 93 13.09 -3.22 -8.70
CA LEU A 93 12.72 -3.48 -7.31
C LEU A 93 13.66 -4.49 -6.66
N ASP A 94 13.97 -5.59 -7.35
CA ASP A 94 14.93 -6.59 -6.88
C ASP A 94 16.34 -5.99 -6.75
N SER A 95 16.76 -5.16 -7.70
CA SER A 95 18.03 -4.44 -7.64
C SER A 95 18.12 -3.53 -6.41
N MET A 96 17.03 -2.84 -6.06
CA MET A 96 16.98 -1.97 -4.86
C MET A 96 17.01 -2.74 -3.54
N PHE A 97 16.46 -3.95 -3.47
CA PHE A 97 16.62 -4.81 -2.29
C PHE A 97 18.05 -5.35 -2.19
N LEU A 98 18.62 -5.82 -3.31
CA LEU A 98 19.99 -6.34 -3.39
C LEU A 98 21.05 -5.28 -3.09
N SER A 99 20.86 -4.03 -3.53
CA SER A 99 21.75 -2.90 -3.21
C SER A 99 21.64 -2.44 -1.76
N GLY A 100 20.60 -2.90 -1.05
CA GLY A 100 20.28 -2.47 0.30
C GLY A 100 19.61 -1.10 0.37
N GLU A 101 19.06 -0.55 -0.71
CA GLU A 101 18.23 0.66 -0.62
C GLU A 101 16.91 0.38 0.12
N LEU A 102 16.39 -0.84 0.00
CA LEU A 102 15.11 -1.25 0.57
C LEU A 102 15.26 -2.41 1.57
N VAL A 103 14.28 -2.51 2.47
CA VAL A 103 14.05 -3.64 3.37
C VAL A 103 12.57 -3.99 3.31
N TRP A 104 12.23 -5.28 3.29
CA TRP A 104 10.85 -5.74 3.44
C TRP A 104 10.72 -6.61 4.69
N VAL A 105 9.56 -6.57 5.34
CA VAL A 105 9.28 -7.35 6.55
C VAL A 105 7.85 -7.88 6.49
N GLY A 106 7.64 -9.13 6.90
CA GLY A 106 6.30 -9.70 7.07
C GLY A 106 5.61 -9.17 8.33
N GLN A 107 4.30 -8.95 8.24
CA GLN A 107 3.45 -8.39 9.30
C GLN A 107 2.12 -9.14 9.41
N GLY A 108 2.22 -10.43 9.70
CA GLY A 108 1.11 -11.32 9.92
C GLY A 108 0.68 -12.09 8.67
N ARG A 109 0.23 -13.32 8.91
CA ARG A 109 -0.21 -14.26 7.88
C ARG A 109 -1.65 -13.98 7.44
N ILE A 110 -1.96 -14.23 6.17
CA ILE A 110 -3.30 -14.19 5.58
C ILE A 110 -3.60 -15.54 4.95
N GLY A 111 -4.38 -16.37 5.65
CA GLY A 111 -4.66 -17.73 5.21
C GLY A 111 -3.40 -18.58 5.07
N ALA A 112 -3.41 -19.55 4.15
CA ALA A 112 -2.33 -20.54 4.06
C ALA A 112 -1.13 -20.10 3.20
N ARG A 113 -1.32 -19.14 2.28
CA ARG A 113 -0.37 -18.84 1.18
C ARG A 113 -0.18 -17.35 0.92
N ASP A 114 -0.60 -16.50 1.85
CA ASP A 114 -0.43 -15.06 1.74
C ASP A 114 -0.13 -14.50 3.13
N GLY A 115 0.27 -13.24 3.17
CA GLY A 115 0.62 -12.51 4.38
C GLY A 115 0.73 -11.04 4.07
N ARG A 116 0.78 -10.19 5.08
CA ARG A 116 1.09 -8.78 4.87
C ARG A 116 2.60 -8.61 4.84
N ILE A 117 3.07 -7.76 3.94
CA ILE A 117 4.43 -7.25 3.96
C ILE A 117 4.39 -5.73 4.02
N ALA A 118 5.42 -5.13 4.59
CA ALA A 118 5.68 -3.71 4.45
C ALA A 118 7.09 -3.52 3.90
N VAL A 119 7.24 -2.54 3.01
CA VAL A 119 8.52 -2.13 2.43
C VAL A 119 8.96 -0.84 3.09
N TYR A 120 10.26 -0.68 3.29
CA TYR A 120 10.87 0.47 3.93
C TYR A 120 12.09 0.93 3.15
N ALA A 121 12.33 2.24 3.12
CA ALA A 121 13.66 2.76 2.85
C ALA A 121 14.59 2.31 3.99
N ARG A 122 15.79 1.85 3.65
CA ARG A 122 16.74 1.35 4.67
C ARG A 122 17.07 2.40 5.74
N GLU A 123 17.17 3.66 5.34
CA GLU A 123 17.53 4.77 6.23
C GLU A 123 16.51 5.03 7.35
N SER A 124 15.21 4.86 7.07
CA SER A 124 14.13 5.11 8.02
C SER A 124 13.52 3.83 8.59
N PHE A 125 14.01 2.66 8.16
CA PHE A 125 13.48 1.36 8.54
C PHE A 125 13.34 1.21 10.06
N ARG A 126 14.43 1.45 10.81
CA ARG A 126 14.44 1.24 12.26
C ARG A 126 13.58 2.23 13.05
N ASP A 127 13.31 3.41 12.49
CA ASP A 127 12.46 4.42 13.12
C ASP A 127 10.96 4.13 12.88
N LEU A 128 10.62 3.45 11.77
CA LEU A 128 9.24 3.09 11.41
C LEU A 128 8.82 1.69 11.85
N TRP A 129 9.76 0.75 11.93
CA TRP A 129 9.53 -0.63 12.32
C TRP A 129 9.08 -0.74 13.78
N ARG A 130 8.19 -1.69 14.08
CA ARG A 130 7.56 -1.86 15.40
C ARG A 130 8.12 -3.02 16.22
N GLY A 131 9.06 -3.76 15.66
CA GLY A 131 9.49 -5.04 16.21
C GLY A 131 8.58 -6.20 15.80
N PRO A 132 9.05 -7.43 16.02
CA PRO A 132 8.32 -8.64 15.65
C PRO A 132 7.13 -8.92 16.57
N ASP A 133 6.20 -9.74 16.08
CA ASP A 133 5.03 -10.20 16.81
C ASP A 133 5.33 -11.50 17.59
N GLY A 134 5.31 -11.40 18.92
CA GLY A 134 5.49 -12.55 19.82
C GLY A 134 6.87 -13.18 19.76
N GLU A 135 7.12 -14.13 20.67
CA GLU A 135 8.38 -14.89 20.69
C GLU A 135 8.22 -16.21 19.93
N PRO A 136 9.21 -16.60 19.10
CA PRO A 136 9.15 -17.86 18.39
C PRO A 136 9.35 -19.02 19.35
N VAL A 137 8.77 -20.16 19.02
CA VAL A 137 8.84 -21.39 19.82
C VAL A 137 9.26 -22.58 18.96
N GLY A 138 9.78 -23.63 19.60
CA GLY A 138 10.20 -24.86 18.92
C GLY A 138 11.20 -24.59 17.81
N LEU A 139 10.97 -25.19 16.63
CA LEU A 139 11.87 -25.09 15.49
C LEU A 139 12.11 -23.64 15.02
N ALA A 140 11.10 -22.77 15.12
CA ALA A 140 11.27 -21.35 14.79
C ALA A 140 12.25 -20.65 15.74
N ALA A 141 12.24 -21.00 17.02
CA ALA A 141 13.19 -20.45 18.00
C ALA A 141 14.63 -20.93 17.70
N GLU A 142 14.80 -22.19 17.30
CA GLU A 142 16.09 -22.76 16.92
C GLU A 142 16.67 -22.07 15.67
N ILE A 143 15.84 -21.85 14.64
CA ILE A 143 16.23 -21.10 13.43
C ILE A 143 16.65 -19.67 13.80
N ARG A 144 15.84 -18.95 14.60
CA ARG A 144 16.16 -17.58 15.04
C ARG A 144 17.49 -17.54 15.79
N ALA A 145 17.69 -18.45 16.75
CA ALA A 145 18.92 -18.52 17.54
C ALA A 145 20.15 -18.85 16.68
N PHE A 146 19.99 -19.67 15.63
CA PHE A 146 21.05 -19.91 14.65
C PHE A 146 21.41 -18.63 13.88
N LEU A 147 20.42 -17.91 13.35
CA LEU A 147 20.63 -16.67 12.61
C LEU A 147 21.24 -15.56 13.50
N GLU A 148 20.91 -15.55 14.79
CA GLU A 148 21.51 -14.63 15.77
C GLU A 148 23.02 -14.86 15.93
N ARG A 149 23.46 -16.13 15.94
CA ARG A 149 24.89 -16.49 16.09
C ARG A 149 25.67 -16.41 14.79
N SER A 150 25.06 -16.80 13.68
CA SER A 150 25.74 -17.00 12.39
C SER A 150 25.54 -15.84 11.41
N GLY A 151 24.58 -14.95 11.69
CA GLY A 151 24.18 -13.89 10.79
C GLY A 151 23.41 -14.40 9.57
N ALA A 152 23.39 -13.56 8.52
CA ALA A 152 22.63 -13.82 7.30
C ALA A 152 23.12 -15.11 6.60
N SER A 153 22.22 -16.07 6.42
CA SER A 153 22.55 -17.44 6.01
C SER A 153 21.64 -17.94 4.88
N PHE A 154 22.14 -18.86 4.05
CA PHE A 154 21.29 -19.54 3.06
C PHE A 154 20.48 -20.66 3.74
N PHE A 155 19.37 -21.06 3.12
CA PHE A 155 18.50 -22.09 3.68
C PHE A 155 19.21 -23.43 3.92
N VAL A 156 20.18 -23.79 3.08
CA VAL A 156 20.95 -25.04 3.27
C VAL A 156 21.70 -25.07 4.60
N ASP A 157 22.23 -23.92 5.03
CA ASP A 157 22.98 -23.79 6.28
C ASP A 157 22.02 -23.84 7.48
N ILE A 158 20.89 -23.13 7.37
CA ILE A 158 19.80 -23.15 8.38
C ILE A 158 19.29 -24.58 8.57
N TYR A 159 18.97 -25.27 7.47
CA TYR A 159 18.44 -26.63 7.47
C TYR A 159 19.42 -27.62 8.12
N GLN A 160 20.73 -27.51 7.84
CA GLN A 160 21.74 -28.35 8.48
C GLN A 160 21.90 -28.02 9.97
N ALA A 161 21.86 -26.75 10.34
CA ALA A 161 22.05 -26.30 11.71
C ALA A 161 20.95 -26.75 12.68
N VAL A 162 19.71 -26.87 12.21
CA VAL A 162 18.57 -27.37 13.00
C VAL A 162 18.40 -28.90 12.94
N GLY A 163 19.41 -29.62 12.45
CA GLY A 163 19.43 -31.09 12.42
C GLY A 163 18.79 -31.74 11.18
N GLY A 164 18.31 -30.95 10.22
CA GLY A 164 17.64 -31.42 9.01
C GLY A 164 16.24 -32.00 9.26
N GLY A 165 15.86 -33.02 8.48
CA GLY A 165 14.56 -33.70 8.61
C GLY A 165 13.67 -33.50 7.37
N ASP A 166 12.39 -33.23 7.59
CA ASP A 166 11.49 -32.85 6.50
C ASP A 166 11.72 -31.38 6.11
N PRO A 167 12.15 -31.08 4.87
CA PRO A 167 12.41 -29.71 4.44
C PRO A 167 11.18 -28.81 4.50
N ASP A 168 9.98 -29.33 4.21
CA ASP A 168 8.76 -28.52 4.23
C ASP A 168 8.45 -28.01 5.65
N THR A 169 8.69 -28.84 6.67
CA THR A 169 8.54 -28.44 8.08
C THR A 169 9.49 -27.29 8.46
N VAL A 170 10.77 -27.35 8.05
CA VAL A 170 11.75 -26.27 8.31
C VAL A 170 11.39 -25.00 7.54
N ILE A 171 10.92 -25.13 6.30
CA ILE A 171 10.48 -24.01 5.47
C ILE A 171 9.25 -23.34 6.08
N GLU A 172 8.25 -24.09 6.54
CA GLU A 172 7.08 -23.48 7.18
C GLU A 172 7.47 -22.74 8.47
N ALA A 173 8.35 -23.30 9.31
CA ALA A 173 8.87 -22.60 10.48
C ALA A 173 9.64 -21.31 10.13
N LEU A 174 10.41 -21.32 9.04
CA LEU A 174 11.08 -20.14 8.52
C LEU A 174 10.08 -19.08 8.03
N TRP A 175 9.03 -19.48 7.33
CA TRP A 175 7.96 -18.58 6.90
C TRP A 175 7.14 -18.06 8.08
N ASP A 176 6.94 -18.84 9.14
CA ASP A 176 6.32 -18.36 10.38
C ASP A 176 7.17 -17.24 11.02
N LEU A 177 8.50 -17.35 10.98
CA LEU A 177 9.39 -16.25 11.39
C LEU A 177 9.29 -15.02 10.48
N VAL A 178 9.10 -15.22 9.17
CA VAL A 178 8.87 -14.10 8.24
C VAL A 178 7.57 -13.39 8.59
N TRP A 179 6.48 -14.14 8.78
CA TRP A 179 5.17 -13.57 9.06
C TRP A 179 5.07 -12.94 10.45
N SER A 180 5.85 -13.39 11.41
CA SER A 180 5.98 -12.74 12.72
C SER A 180 7.03 -11.61 12.74
N GLY A 181 7.65 -11.29 11.60
CA GLY A 181 8.58 -10.16 11.48
C GLY A 181 9.96 -10.39 12.11
N HIS A 182 10.33 -11.63 12.44
CA HIS A 182 11.65 -11.97 12.98
C HIS A 182 12.70 -12.14 11.88
N VAL A 183 12.30 -12.60 10.70
CA VAL A 183 13.22 -12.93 9.59
C VAL A 183 12.80 -12.22 8.30
N THR A 184 13.79 -11.79 7.53
CA THR A 184 13.62 -11.23 6.18
C THR A 184 14.58 -11.88 5.17
N ASN A 185 14.47 -11.51 3.89
CA ASN A 185 15.32 -11.96 2.80
C ASN A 185 15.84 -10.77 1.98
N ASP A 186 17.00 -10.91 1.34
CA ASP A 186 17.57 -9.88 0.48
C ASP A 186 16.78 -9.61 -0.81
N THR A 187 15.81 -10.45 -1.17
CA THR A 187 14.96 -10.24 -2.35
C THR A 187 13.50 -10.63 -2.08
N LEU A 188 12.59 -10.25 -2.99
CA LEU A 188 11.21 -10.73 -2.99
C LEU A 188 11.03 -12.06 -3.74
N GLN A 189 12.08 -12.59 -4.37
CA GLN A 189 11.96 -13.81 -5.18
C GLN A 189 11.41 -15.02 -4.40
N PRO A 190 11.83 -15.29 -3.13
CA PRO A 190 11.26 -16.37 -2.34
C PRO A 190 9.78 -16.13 -2.02
N LEU A 191 9.39 -14.87 -1.82
CA LEU A 191 8.01 -14.47 -1.58
C LEU A 191 7.14 -14.67 -2.83
N ARG A 192 7.59 -14.23 -4.00
CA ARG A 192 6.88 -14.49 -5.27
C ARG A 192 6.66 -16.00 -5.47
N ALA A 193 7.70 -16.80 -5.25
CA ALA A 193 7.60 -18.26 -5.32
C ALA A 193 6.66 -18.87 -4.26
N TYR A 194 6.60 -18.29 -3.06
CA TYR A 194 5.70 -18.71 -1.98
C TYR A 194 4.23 -18.49 -2.37
N LEU A 195 3.92 -17.30 -2.92
CA LEU A 195 2.59 -16.94 -3.41
C LEU A 195 2.15 -17.82 -4.60
N GLU A 196 3.08 -18.19 -5.47
CA GLU A 196 2.81 -19.01 -6.65
C GLU A 196 2.61 -20.49 -6.36
N ARG A 197 3.05 -21.02 -5.20
CA ARG A 197 3.01 -22.46 -4.86
C ARG A 197 1.65 -23.05 -5.25
N ARG A 198 1.60 -23.71 -6.41
CA ARG A 198 0.50 -24.59 -6.78
C ARG A 198 0.66 -25.88 -5.98
N PRO A 199 -0.44 -26.52 -5.55
CA PRO A 199 -0.37 -27.90 -5.08
C PRO A 199 -0.18 -28.79 -6.32
N THR A 200 0.99 -28.75 -6.94
CA THR A 200 1.38 -29.67 -8.01
C THR A 200 2.41 -30.62 -7.45
N ARG A 201 2.01 -31.90 -7.32
CA ARG A 201 2.93 -33.01 -7.03
C ARG A 201 4.09 -32.97 -8.05
N PRO A 202 5.35 -32.98 -7.63
CA PRO A 202 6.47 -32.97 -8.57
C PRO A 202 6.47 -34.28 -9.38
N ARG A 203 6.37 -34.16 -10.71
CA ARG A 203 6.77 -35.22 -11.65
C ARG A 203 8.16 -34.84 -12.17
N GLY A 204 9.21 -35.45 -11.63
CA GLY A 204 10.59 -35.27 -12.12
C GLY A 204 11.65 -35.60 -11.08
N LYS A 205 12.80 -36.13 -11.52
CA LYS A 205 13.96 -36.41 -10.65
C LYS A 205 14.61 -35.10 -10.19
N PRO A 206 14.98 -34.95 -8.91
CA PRO A 206 15.64 -33.75 -8.41
C PRO A 206 17.09 -33.67 -8.95
N ASN A 207 17.44 -32.53 -9.55
CA ASN A 207 18.84 -32.17 -9.75
C ASN A 207 19.46 -31.73 -8.41
N LEU A 208 20.78 -31.83 -8.27
CA LEU A 208 21.51 -31.42 -7.06
C LEU A 208 21.40 -29.91 -6.75
N SER A 209 21.08 -29.08 -7.75
CA SER A 209 20.68 -27.66 -7.62
C SER A 209 19.19 -27.44 -7.25
N GLY A 210 18.43 -28.53 -7.05
CA GLY A 210 16.98 -28.56 -6.84
C GLY A 210 16.57 -29.38 -5.62
N ARG A 211 17.42 -29.43 -4.58
CA ARG A 211 17.12 -30.13 -3.32
C ARG A 211 16.02 -29.43 -2.50
N PHE A 212 15.88 -28.11 -2.68
CA PHE A 212 14.90 -27.29 -1.97
C PHE A 212 14.09 -26.45 -2.96
N PRO A 213 12.84 -26.11 -2.63
CA PRO A 213 11.99 -25.32 -3.52
C PRO A 213 12.42 -23.85 -3.56
N VAL A 214 12.02 -23.14 -4.62
CA VAL A 214 12.44 -21.73 -4.88
C VAL A 214 12.07 -20.77 -3.74
N HIS A 215 10.96 -21.01 -3.05
CA HIS A 215 10.51 -20.18 -1.91
C HIS A 215 11.31 -20.39 -0.61
N ALA A 216 12.30 -21.28 -0.62
CA ALA A 216 13.33 -21.39 0.41
C ALA A 216 14.63 -20.65 0.03
N GLY A 217 14.72 -20.14 -1.21
CA GLY A 217 15.93 -19.53 -1.75
C GLY A 217 16.31 -18.19 -1.11
N GLY A 218 17.46 -17.65 -1.54
CA GLY A 218 17.97 -16.36 -1.06
C GLY A 218 18.68 -16.45 0.29
N ARG A 219 19.15 -15.29 0.76
CA ARG A 219 19.85 -15.15 2.03
C ARG A 219 18.89 -14.61 3.08
N TRP A 220 18.68 -15.40 4.12
CA TRP A 220 17.76 -15.11 5.22
C TRP A 220 18.52 -14.45 6.36
N SER A 221 17.95 -13.40 6.95
CA SER A 221 18.57 -12.66 8.05
C SER A 221 17.55 -12.23 9.09
N LEU A 222 18.01 -12.00 10.31
CA LEU A 222 17.15 -11.41 11.34
C LEU A 222 16.78 -9.98 10.98
N VAL A 223 15.53 -9.62 11.23
CA VAL A 223 15.07 -8.24 11.14
C VAL A 223 15.66 -7.45 12.30
N PRO A 224 16.36 -6.32 12.06
CA PRO A 224 16.92 -5.51 13.13
C PRO A 224 15.85 -4.96 14.08
N ASP A 225 16.21 -4.83 15.36
CA ASP A 225 15.34 -4.21 16.35
C ASP A 225 15.02 -2.75 16.00
N PRO A 226 13.80 -2.28 16.33
CA PRO A 226 13.44 -0.87 16.20
C PRO A 226 14.43 0.02 16.96
N ALA A 227 14.55 1.29 16.54
CA ALA A 227 15.49 2.23 17.15
C ALA A 227 15.15 2.54 18.63
N GLY A 228 13.87 2.47 18.99
CA GLY A 228 13.38 2.72 20.37
C GLY A 228 13.34 4.20 20.76
N ASP A 229 13.53 5.13 19.82
CA ASP A 229 13.44 6.57 20.06
C ASP A 229 12.08 7.10 19.57
N ASP A 230 11.17 7.33 20.53
CA ASP A 230 9.81 7.82 20.26
C ASP A 230 9.77 9.11 19.44
N THR A 231 10.76 10.00 19.61
CA THR A 231 10.81 11.27 18.88
C THR A 231 11.17 11.04 17.42
N ARG A 232 12.18 10.19 17.16
CA ARG A 232 12.55 9.80 15.79
C ARG A 232 11.42 9.03 15.10
N THR A 233 10.79 8.09 15.81
CA THR A 233 9.63 7.35 15.30
C THR A 233 8.48 8.29 14.95
N ALA A 234 8.10 9.21 15.83
CA ALA A 234 7.05 10.20 15.55
C ALA A 234 7.43 11.08 14.35
N SER A 235 8.69 11.50 14.24
CA SER A 235 9.16 12.30 13.10
C SER A 235 9.14 11.53 11.79
N ALA A 236 9.59 10.28 11.79
CA ALA A 236 9.59 9.42 10.60
C ALA A 236 8.16 9.14 10.12
N TRP A 237 7.25 8.82 11.04
CA TRP A 237 5.82 8.64 10.73
C TRP A 237 5.19 9.93 10.20
N ALA A 238 5.47 11.08 10.80
CA ALA A 238 4.94 12.36 10.33
C ALA A 238 5.35 12.65 8.87
N THR A 239 6.63 12.42 8.53
CA THR A 239 7.12 12.55 7.14
C THR A 239 6.39 11.62 6.20
N VAL A 240 6.36 10.32 6.52
CA VAL A 240 5.73 9.30 5.68
C VAL A 240 4.23 9.57 5.49
N LEU A 241 3.52 10.02 6.53
CA LEU A 241 2.10 10.37 6.44
C LEU A 241 1.84 11.58 5.54
N LEU A 242 2.69 12.61 5.62
CA LEU A 242 2.58 13.81 4.77
C LEU A 242 2.89 13.48 3.31
N ASP A 243 3.93 12.69 3.06
CA ASP A 243 4.31 12.27 1.70
C ASP A 243 3.23 11.37 1.10
N ARG A 244 2.67 10.46 1.89
CA ARG A 244 1.65 9.51 1.44
C ARG A 244 0.30 10.17 1.17
N HIS A 245 -0.20 10.96 2.11
CA HIS A 245 -1.58 11.45 2.08
C HIS A 245 -1.71 12.89 1.64
N GLY A 246 -0.64 13.69 1.72
CA GLY A 246 -0.66 15.13 1.46
C GLY A 246 -1.43 15.95 2.50
N ILE A 247 -2.58 15.45 2.94
CA ILE A 247 -3.49 15.98 3.96
C ILE A 247 -3.69 14.89 5.01
N VAL A 248 -3.34 15.21 6.25
CA VAL A 248 -3.36 14.29 7.38
C VAL A 248 -4.35 14.79 8.42
N SER A 249 -5.29 13.92 8.78
CA SER A 249 -6.24 14.11 9.89
C SER A 249 -6.16 12.92 10.86
N ARG A 250 -6.92 12.99 11.94
CA ARG A 250 -7.06 11.87 12.87
C ARG A 250 -7.62 10.62 12.18
N GLU A 251 -8.60 10.77 11.30
CA GLU A 251 -9.25 9.68 10.57
C GLU A 251 -8.29 9.00 9.59
N VAL A 252 -7.46 9.79 8.89
CA VAL A 252 -6.40 9.25 8.02
C VAL A 252 -5.40 8.43 8.83
N VAL A 253 -4.94 8.95 9.98
CA VAL A 253 -3.99 8.24 10.85
C VAL A 253 -4.62 7.00 11.52
N ALA A 254 -5.93 6.97 11.73
CA ALA A 254 -6.61 5.79 12.28
C ALA A 254 -6.52 4.58 11.35
N GLY A 255 -6.40 4.79 10.02
CA GLY A 255 -6.18 3.74 9.03
C GLY A 255 -4.72 3.30 8.89
N GLU A 256 -3.80 3.88 9.65
CA GLU A 256 -2.36 3.70 9.52
C GLU A 256 -1.78 2.96 10.73
N PRO A 257 -0.72 2.16 10.55
CA PRO A 257 -0.03 1.51 11.66
C PRO A 257 0.95 2.51 12.29
N VAL A 258 0.45 3.62 12.83
CA VAL A 258 1.22 4.61 13.60
C VAL A 258 1.15 4.30 15.09
N PRO A 259 2.26 3.99 15.79
CA PRO A 259 2.25 3.71 17.22
C PRO A 259 1.67 4.90 18.00
N GLY A 260 0.72 4.65 18.90
CA GLY A 260 0.04 5.72 19.64
C GLY A 260 -0.96 6.56 18.81
N GLY A 261 -1.15 6.25 17.52
CA GLY A 261 -2.12 6.94 16.66
C GLY A 261 -1.81 8.42 16.43
N PHE A 262 -2.84 9.24 16.21
CA PHE A 262 -2.67 10.65 15.85
C PHE A 262 -1.97 11.49 16.94
N SER A 263 -2.13 11.13 18.22
CA SER A 263 -1.54 11.89 19.33
C SER A 263 -0.01 11.80 19.36
N SER A 264 0.59 10.72 18.87
CA SER A 264 2.06 10.58 18.86
C SER A 264 2.73 11.48 17.81
N VAL A 265 2.08 11.70 16.67
CA VAL A 265 2.60 12.53 15.56
C VAL A 265 2.16 13.99 15.62
N TYR A 266 1.11 14.31 16.39
CA TYR A 266 0.58 15.67 16.52
C TYR A 266 1.61 16.73 16.96
N PRO A 267 2.51 16.48 17.94
CA PRO A 267 3.52 17.47 18.33
C PRO A 267 4.46 17.81 17.17
N VAL A 268 4.83 16.82 16.34
CA VAL A 268 5.67 17.01 15.17
C VAL A 268 4.96 17.87 14.13
N PHE A 269 3.69 17.58 13.82
CA PHE A 269 2.91 18.41 12.91
C PHE A 269 2.74 19.85 13.41
N SER A 270 2.53 20.03 14.71
CA SER A 270 2.44 21.36 15.31
C SER A 270 3.76 22.12 15.15
N HIS A 271 4.90 21.46 15.38
CA HIS A 271 6.21 22.07 15.18
C HIS A 271 6.47 22.44 13.71
N LEU A 272 6.14 21.54 12.77
CA LEU A 272 6.27 21.80 11.33
C LEU A 272 5.39 22.97 10.87
N GLU A 273 4.21 23.13 11.47
CA GLU A 273 3.30 24.24 11.23
C GLU A 273 3.88 25.56 11.73
N GLU A 274 4.40 25.62 12.95
CA GLU A 274 5.08 26.82 13.48
C GLU A 274 6.32 27.18 12.64
N ALA A 275 7.02 26.17 12.14
CA ALA A 275 8.11 26.30 11.19
C ALA A 275 7.63 26.74 9.78
N GLY A 276 6.32 26.76 9.52
CA GLY A 276 5.73 27.16 8.24
C GLY A 276 6.00 26.16 7.11
N ARG A 277 6.35 24.92 7.45
CA ARG A 277 6.59 23.83 6.49
C ARG A 277 5.30 23.20 6.00
N ILE A 278 4.30 23.16 6.86
CA ILE A 278 2.96 22.64 6.56
C ILE A 278 1.90 23.67 6.99
N ARG A 279 0.69 23.51 6.47
CA ARG A 279 -0.48 24.31 6.84
C ARG A 279 -1.34 23.50 7.80
N ARG A 280 -1.89 24.15 8.82
CA ARG A 280 -2.95 23.61 9.67
C ARG A 280 -4.25 24.36 9.41
N GLY A 281 -5.34 23.63 9.24
CA GLY A 281 -6.66 24.20 8.98
C GLY A 281 -7.77 23.16 8.99
N TYR A 282 -8.94 23.59 8.56
CA TYR A 282 -10.07 22.73 8.25
C TYR A 282 -10.23 22.71 6.73
N PHE A 283 -9.66 21.69 6.08
CA PHE A 283 -9.61 21.61 4.62
C PHE A 283 -10.71 20.73 4.04
N VAL A 284 -11.10 19.68 4.77
CA VAL A 284 -12.07 18.67 4.34
C VAL A 284 -13.18 18.54 5.37
N GLU A 285 -14.42 18.58 4.91
CA GLU A 285 -15.63 18.39 5.71
C GLU A 285 -15.74 16.96 6.25
N GLY A 286 -16.42 16.81 7.39
CA GLY A 286 -16.66 15.49 8.01
C GLY A 286 -15.44 14.84 8.67
N LEU A 287 -14.22 15.36 8.46
CA LEU A 287 -13.01 14.95 9.17
C LEU A 287 -12.78 15.80 10.43
N GLY A 288 -11.86 15.37 11.30
CA GLY A 288 -11.53 16.08 12.52
C GLY A 288 -11.06 17.52 12.26
N GLY A 289 -11.34 18.44 13.19
CA GLY A 289 -11.05 19.88 13.03
C GLY A 289 -9.56 20.25 13.02
N ALA A 290 -8.65 19.34 13.38
CA ALA A 290 -7.21 19.53 13.26
C ALA A 290 -6.68 18.72 12.07
N GLN A 291 -6.50 19.40 10.94
CA GLN A 291 -5.93 18.81 9.73
C GLN A 291 -4.63 19.52 9.39
N PHE A 292 -3.65 18.75 8.92
CA PHE A 292 -2.34 19.23 8.54
C PHE A 292 -2.07 18.85 7.09
N ALA A 293 -1.55 19.78 6.30
CA ALA A 293 -1.33 19.52 4.88
C ALA A 293 -0.06 20.17 4.36
N LEU A 294 0.57 19.50 3.40
CA LEU A 294 1.61 20.13 2.59
C LEU A 294 0.99 21.30 1.81
N PRO A 295 1.67 22.46 1.67
CA PRO A 295 1.12 23.61 0.96
C PRO A 295 0.58 23.27 -0.44
N GLY A 296 1.36 22.51 -1.23
CA GLY A 296 0.96 22.09 -2.57
C GLY A 296 -0.15 21.02 -2.60
N ALA A 297 -0.36 20.28 -1.51
CA ALA A 297 -1.48 19.33 -1.40
C ALA A 297 -2.82 20.07 -1.29
N VAL A 298 -2.86 21.16 -0.51
CA VAL A 298 -4.07 22.01 -0.37
C VAL A 298 -4.44 22.64 -1.72
N ASP A 299 -3.45 23.13 -2.44
CA ASP A 299 -3.68 23.79 -3.73
C ASP A 299 -4.20 22.77 -4.78
N ARG A 300 -3.62 21.55 -4.80
CA ARG A 300 -4.07 20.47 -5.68
C ARG A 300 -5.44 19.92 -5.30
N LEU A 301 -5.75 19.76 -4.02
CA LEU A 301 -7.07 19.33 -3.53
C LEU A 301 -8.19 20.22 -4.09
N ARG A 302 -7.92 21.51 -4.25
CA ARG A 302 -8.91 22.50 -4.73
C ARG A 302 -8.99 22.64 -6.23
N SER A 303 -7.96 22.24 -6.97
CA SER A 303 -8.01 22.26 -8.42
C SER A 303 -9.07 21.31 -8.99
N SER A 304 -9.47 20.28 -8.21
CA SER A 304 -10.51 19.29 -8.52
C SER A 304 -10.65 18.97 -10.02
N PRO A 305 -9.59 18.56 -10.73
CA PRO A 305 -9.74 18.18 -12.12
C PRO A 305 -10.60 16.93 -12.21
N SER A 306 -11.37 16.79 -13.29
CA SER A 306 -12.07 15.54 -13.54
C SER A 306 -11.09 14.46 -13.98
N HIS A 307 -11.23 13.27 -13.40
CA HIS A 307 -10.36 12.12 -13.65
C HIS A 307 -11.18 10.93 -14.16
N PRO A 308 -10.61 10.14 -15.09
CA PRO A 308 -11.26 8.94 -15.57
C PRO A 308 -11.39 7.91 -14.45
N ALA A 309 -12.32 6.96 -14.61
CA ALA A 309 -12.52 5.87 -13.67
C ALA A 309 -11.24 5.04 -13.53
N VAL A 310 -10.82 4.83 -12.29
CA VAL A 310 -9.69 3.98 -11.92
C VAL A 310 -10.16 2.86 -11.01
N TRP A 311 -9.61 1.66 -11.22
CA TRP A 311 -9.79 0.55 -10.31
C TRP A 311 -8.61 0.42 -9.37
N LEU A 312 -8.90 0.39 -8.08
CA LEU A 312 -7.92 0.18 -7.02
C LEU A 312 -8.21 -1.14 -6.32
N ALA A 313 -7.16 -1.83 -5.88
CA ALA A 313 -7.34 -2.85 -4.86
C ALA A 313 -7.98 -2.20 -3.63
N ALA A 314 -8.94 -2.86 -3.00
CA ALA A 314 -9.65 -2.29 -1.85
C ALA A 314 -8.70 -1.99 -0.68
N THR A 315 -7.57 -2.70 -0.58
CA THR A 315 -6.50 -2.49 0.40
C THR A 315 -5.51 -1.39 0.04
N ASP A 316 -5.56 -0.83 -1.17
CA ASP A 316 -4.64 0.20 -1.63
C ASP A 316 -4.76 1.47 -0.76
N PRO A 317 -3.65 2.11 -0.31
CA PRO A 317 -3.70 3.32 0.49
C PRO A 317 -4.33 4.53 -0.24
N ALA A 318 -4.35 4.53 -1.57
CA ALA A 318 -5.06 5.54 -2.36
C ALA A 318 -6.59 5.43 -2.27
N ASN A 319 -7.11 4.25 -1.91
CA ASN A 319 -8.52 4.11 -1.60
C ASN A 319 -8.77 4.58 -0.17
N LEU A 320 -9.50 5.67 0.01
CA LEU A 320 -9.87 6.18 1.34
C LEU A 320 -11.19 5.61 1.87
N TYR A 321 -12.00 4.97 1.02
CA TYR A 321 -13.24 4.33 1.45
C TYR A 321 -12.97 3.10 2.33
N GLY A 322 -13.75 2.97 3.40
CA GLY A 322 -13.53 1.97 4.45
C GLY A 322 -12.32 2.24 5.33
N SER A 323 -11.75 3.43 5.23
CA SER A 323 -10.59 3.94 5.97
C SER A 323 -10.98 5.30 6.55
N ALA A 324 -10.41 6.39 6.05
CA ALA A 324 -10.73 7.76 6.45
C ALA A 324 -12.14 8.20 6.03
N ILE A 325 -12.69 7.57 4.98
CA ILE A 325 -14.03 7.84 4.46
C ILE A 325 -14.90 6.60 4.69
N PRO A 326 -16.10 6.72 5.28
CA PRO A 326 -16.99 5.59 5.49
C PRO A 326 -17.44 5.00 4.15
N TRP A 327 -17.69 3.70 4.14
CA TRP A 327 -18.37 3.07 3.02
C TRP A 327 -19.77 3.67 2.82
N PRO A 328 -20.23 3.89 1.58
CA PRO A 328 -21.63 4.21 1.35
C PRO A 328 -22.52 3.00 1.64
N ASP A 329 -23.82 3.24 1.79
CA ASP A 329 -24.81 2.17 1.89
C ASP A 329 -24.75 1.28 0.64
N SER A 330 -24.75 -0.04 0.86
CA SER A 330 -24.58 -1.01 -0.21
C SER A 330 -25.38 -2.29 0.07
N PRO A 331 -25.98 -2.92 -0.97
CA PRO A 331 -26.62 -4.22 -0.82
C PRO A 331 -25.62 -5.36 -0.56
N VAL A 332 -24.32 -5.11 -0.79
CA VAL A 332 -23.25 -6.08 -0.58
C VAL A 332 -22.32 -5.61 0.54
N ARG A 333 -21.66 -6.56 1.20
CA ARG A 333 -20.66 -6.24 2.20
C ARG A 333 -19.38 -5.73 1.52
N LEU A 334 -19.05 -4.46 1.78
CA LEU A 334 -17.81 -3.84 1.31
C LEU A 334 -16.68 -4.10 2.31
N VAL A 335 -15.51 -4.51 1.82
CA VAL A 335 -14.36 -4.90 2.65
C VAL A 335 -13.04 -4.44 2.03
N ARG A 336 -12.09 -4.07 2.90
CA ARG A 336 -10.68 -3.83 2.52
C ARG A 336 -9.89 -5.14 2.62
N GLU A 337 -10.13 -6.06 1.69
CA GLU A 337 -9.51 -7.39 1.69
C GLU A 337 -8.75 -7.68 0.40
N ALA A 338 -7.74 -8.55 0.50
CA ALA A 338 -6.92 -8.96 -0.64
C ALA A 338 -7.79 -9.60 -1.74
N GLY A 339 -7.76 -9.02 -2.94
CA GLY A 339 -8.53 -9.49 -4.09
C GLY A 339 -9.89 -8.81 -4.27
N ALA A 340 -10.34 -7.96 -3.35
CA ALA A 340 -11.46 -7.06 -3.59
C ALA A 340 -10.96 -5.77 -4.27
N TYR A 341 -11.78 -5.15 -5.10
CA TYR A 341 -11.45 -3.91 -5.82
C TYR A 341 -12.61 -2.92 -5.77
N VAL A 342 -12.26 -1.65 -5.91
CA VAL A 342 -13.22 -0.54 -6.02
C VAL A 342 -12.91 0.29 -7.25
N ALA A 343 -13.95 0.74 -7.94
CA ALA A 343 -13.84 1.72 -9.02
C ALA A 343 -14.19 3.10 -8.48
N LEU A 344 -13.30 4.06 -8.71
CA LEU A 344 -13.46 5.46 -8.31
C LEU A 344 -13.38 6.36 -9.53
N ALA A 345 -14.22 7.38 -9.61
CA ALA A 345 -14.02 8.50 -10.52
C ALA A 345 -14.47 9.78 -9.82
N ASP A 346 -13.67 10.84 -9.92
CA ASP A 346 -13.96 12.13 -9.27
C ASP A 346 -14.26 12.01 -7.76
N GLY A 347 -13.72 10.95 -7.13
CA GLY A 347 -13.91 10.65 -5.72
C GLY A 347 -15.22 9.95 -5.37
N GLU A 348 -16.09 9.66 -6.34
CA GLU A 348 -17.28 8.85 -6.15
C GLU A 348 -16.98 7.36 -6.32
N LEU A 349 -17.59 6.52 -5.47
CA LEU A 349 -17.54 5.08 -5.58
C LEU A 349 -18.50 4.59 -6.68
N LEU A 350 -17.95 4.13 -7.79
CA LEU A 350 -18.72 3.72 -8.97
C LEU A 350 -19.08 2.23 -8.94
N ALA A 351 -18.13 1.38 -8.55
CA ALA A 351 -18.35 -0.06 -8.50
C ALA A 351 -17.48 -0.75 -7.45
N HIS A 352 -17.88 -1.97 -7.08
CA HIS A 352 -17.14 -2.88 -6.23
C HIS A 352 -17.04 -4.25 -6.91
N LEU A 353 -15.84 -4.83 -6.88
CA LEU A 353 -15.58 -6.21 -7.29
C LEU A 353 -15.20 -7.02 -6.05
N ASP A 354 -15.94 -8.10 -5.79
CA ASP A 354 -15.75 -8.92 -4.60
C ASP A 354 -14.36 -9.57 -4.53
N ARG A 355 -14.02 -10.13 -3.35
CA ARG A 355 -12.74 -10.78 -3.08
C ARG A 355 -12.41 -11.92 -4.05
N SER A 356 -13.42 -12.65 -4.50
CA SER A 356 -13.30 -13.76 -5.46
C SER A 356 -13.16 -13.28 -6.90
N ARG A 357 -13.43 -12.00 -7.17
CA ARG A 357 -13.54 -11.36 -8.50
C ARG A 357 -14.65 -11.99 -9.35
N THR A 358 -15.74 -12.36 -8.70
CA THR A 358 -16.89 -13.06 -9.28
C THR A 358 -18.16 -12.22 -9.28
N GLY A 359 -18.35 -11.37 -8.27
CA GLY A 359 -19.48 -10.46 -8.15
C GLY A 359 -19.05 -9.03 -8.43
N LEU A 360 -19.64 -8.40 -9.44
CA LEU A 360 -19.51 -6.98 -9.75
C LEU A 360 -20.76 -6.23 -9.29
N THR A 361 -20.61 -5.16 -8.53
CA THR A 361 -21.73 -4.35 -8.05
C THR A 361 -21.53 -2.90 -8.47
N PHE A 362 -22.50 -2.32 -9.17
CA PHE A 362 -22.53 -0.91 -9.54
C PHE A 362 -23.33 -0.09 -8.53
N PHE A 363 -22.74 1.01 -8.10
CA PHE A 363 -23.44 2.08 -7.40
C PHE A 363 -24.20 2.97 -8.39
N PRO A 364 -25.14 3.82 -7.94
CA PRO A 364 -25.94 4.66 -8.84
C PRO A 364 -25.12 5.43 -9.87
N ALA A 365 -24.09 6.17 -9.44
CA ALA A 365 -23.18 6.90 -10.33
C ALA A 365 -22.41 5.98 -11.30
N GLY A 366 -22.07 4.77 -10.85
CA GLY A 366 -21.40 3.78 -11.70
C GLY A 366 -22.30 3.19 -12.77
N ARG A 367 -23.62 3.12 -12.55
CA ARG A 367 -24.58 2.68 -13.58
C ARG A 367 -24.67 3.69 -14.72
N GLU A 368 -24.61 4.98 -14.38
CA GLU A 368 -24.58 6.07 -15.37
C GLU A 368 -23.26 6.08 -16.16
N ARG A 369 -22.15 5.64 -15.54
CA ARG A 369 -20.80 5.58 -16.12
C ARG A 369 -20.34 4.14 -16.41
N ALA A 370 -21.25 3.23 -16.73
CA ALA A 370 -20.95 1.80 -16.80
C ALA A 370 -19.88 1.43 -17.84
N GLU A 371 -19.89 2.10 -19.01
CA GLU A 371 -18.88 1.90 -20.06
C GLU A 371 -17.46 2.24 -19.56
N GLU A 372 -17.31 3.37 -18.89
CA GLU A 372 -16.04 3.84 -18.34
C GLU A 372 -15.50 2.89 -17.26
N VAL A 373 -16.37 2.46 -16.34
CA VAL A 373 -16.03 1.49 -15.29
C VAL A 373 -15.57 0.16 -15.90
N ILE A 374 -16.27 -0.34 -16.91
CA ILE A 374 -15.95 -1.62 -17.55
C ILE A 374 -14.69 -1.53 -18.42
N ALA A 375 -14.50 -0.42 -19.13
CA ALA A 375 -13.28 -0.17 -19.90
C ALA A 375 -12.04 -0.20 -18.98
N ALA A 376 -12.12 0.47 -17.82
CA ALA A 376 -11.06 0.47 -16.82
C ALA A 376 -10.87 -0.91 -16.16
N LEU A 377 -11.92 -1.73 -16.06
CA LEU A 377 -11.84 -3.07 -15.46
C LEU A 377 -10.95 -4.02 -16.28
N ALA A 378 -10.88 -3.84 -17.60
CA ALA A 378 -10.01 -4.66 -18.45
C ALA A 378 -8.52 -4.56 -18.07
N ALA A 379 -8.07 -3.38 -17.61
CA ALA A 379 -6.70 -3.19 -17.12
C ALA A 379 -6.44 -3.99 -15.83
N VAL A 380 -7.42 -4.12 -14.94
CA VAL A 380 -7.31 -5.02 -13.78
C VAL A 380 -7.32 -6.48 -14.23
N ALA A 381 -8.25 -6.85 -15.11
CA ALA A 381 -8.38 -8.22 -15.58
C ALA A 381 -7.10 -8.74 -16.25
N SER A 382 -6.39 -7.89 -17.00
CA SER A 382 -5.13 -8.21 -17.67
C SER A 382 -3.98 -8.57 -16.72
N ARG A 383 -4.05 -8.14 -15.45
CA ARG A 383 -3.07 -8.46 -14.39
C ARG A 383 -3.25 -9.87 -13.85
N HIS A 384 -4.37 -10.52 -14.17
CA HIS A 384 -4.68 -11.88 -13.73
C HIS A 384 -4.61 -12.84 -14.91
N ARG A 385 -4.12 -14.06 -14.68
CA ARG A 385 -4.13 -15.09 -15.74
C ARG A 385 -5.55 -15.38 -16.25
N ARG A 386 -6.52 -15.33 -15.34
CA ARG A 386 -7.94 -15.57 -15.62
C ARG A 386 -8.79 -14.85 -14.57
N MET A 387 -9.83 -14.16 -15.01
CA MET A 387 -10.86 -13.56 -14.15
C MET A 387 -12.23 -13.97 -14.67
N VAL A 388 -13.16 -14.36 -13.79
CA VAL A 388 -14.50 -14.81 -14.19
C VAL A 388 -15.54 -14.06 -13.36
N ILE A 389 -16.37 -13.25 -14.02
CA ILE A 389 -17.51 -12.56 -13.40
C ILE A 389 -18.73 -13.48 -13.54
N HIS A 390 -19.23 -13.95 -12.41
CA HIS A 390 -20.43 -14.78 -12.31
C HIS A 390 -21.70 -13.95 -12.28
N GLU A 391 -21.68 -12.85 -11.53
CA GLU A 391 -22.87 -12.04 -11.24
C GLU A 391 -22.56 -10.55 -11.32
N ILE A 392 -23.54 -9.77 -11.77
CA ILE A 392 -23.51 -8.31 -11.83
C ILE A 392 -24.80 -7.80 -11.18
N ASP A 393 -24.69 -7.01 -10.12
CA ASP A 393 -25.83 -6.51 -9.33
C ASP A 393 -26.81 -7.61 -8.87
N GLY A 394 -26.28 -8.80 -8.56
CA GLY A 394 -27.05 -9.97 -8.10
C GLY A 394 -27.75 -10.76 -9.23
N VAL A 395 -27.52 -10.41 -10.49
CA VAL A 395 -28.05 -11.11 -11.67
C VAL A 395 -26.91 -11.85 -12.38
N PRO A 396 -27.12 -13.05 -12.96
CA PRO A 396 -26.09 -13.72 -13.75
C PRO A 396 -25.46 -12.80 -14.80
N ALA A 397 -24.13 -12.78 -14.89
CA ALA A 397 -23.39 -11.82 -15.71
C ALA A 397 -23.73 -11.89 -17.20
N GLY A 398 -24.18 -13.06 -17.69
CA GLY A 398 -24.64 -13.24 -19.07
C GLY A 398 -25.93 -12.49 -19.38
N ASP A 399 -26.83 -12.39 -18.39
CA ASP A 399 -28.19 -11.83 -18.51
C ASP A 399 -28.25 -10.35 -18.09
N SER A 400 -27.19 -9.84 -17.47
CA SER A 400 -27.07 -8.44 -17.07
C SER A 400 -27.04 -7.49 -18.28
N PRO A 401 -27.65 -6.28 -18.19
CA PRO A 401 -27.51 -5.24 -19.20
C PRO A 401 -26.06 -4.86 -19.51
N ALA A 402 -25.15 -5.02 -18.54
CA ALA A 402 -23.72 -4.75 -18.68
C ALA A 402 -22.94 -5.86 -19.45
N SER A 403 -23.59 -6.99 -19.77
CA SER A 403 -22.98 -8.14 -20.47
C SER A 403 -22.37 -7.74 -21.81
N GLY A 404 -23.05 -6.88 -22.57
CA GLY A 404 -22.56 -6.38 -23.86
C GLY A 404 -21.27 -5.58 -23.74
N LEU A 405 -21.19 -4.70 -22.74
CA LEU A 405 -20.01 -3.87 -22.47
C LEU A 405 -18.81 -4.72 -22.03
N LEU A 406 -19.01 -5.70 -21.14
CA LEU A 406 -17.92 -6.60 -20.76
C LEU A 406 -17.34 -7.33 -21.99
N ARG A 407 -18.20 -7.74 -22.92
CA ARG A 407 -17.78 -8.41 -24.15
C ARG A 407 -17.00 -7.50 -25.09
N SER A 408 -17.38 -6.23 -25.24
CA SER A 408 -16.61 -5.27 -26.03
C SER A 408 -15.22 -4.99 -25.44
N HIS A 409 -15.02 -5.24 -24.14
CA HIS A 409 -13.75 -5.08 -23.44
C HIS A 409 -13.02 -6.41 -23.13
N GLY A 410 -13.24 -7.44 -23.96
CA GLY A 410 -12.41 -8.65 -23.99
C GLY A 410 -12.88 -9.79 -23.10
N PHE A 411 -14.02 -9.67 -22.41
CA PHE A 411 -14.63 -10.81 -21.73
C PHE A 411 -15.39 -11.69 -22.72
N VAL A 412 -15.32 -13.01 -22.55
CA VAL A 412 -16.03 -13.97 -23.40
C VAL A 412 -16.98 -14.84 -22.57
N PRO A 413 -18.06 -15.39 -23.17
CA PRO A 413 -18.94 -16.32 -22.48
C PRO A 413 -18.21 -17.56 -21.96
N ALA A 414 -18.56 -17.96 -20.74
CA ALA A 414 -18.14 -19.21 -20.13
C ALA A 414 -19.35 -19.89 -19.44
N PRO A 415 -19.27 -21.20 -19.12
CA PRO A 415 -20.39 -21.93 -18.48
C PRO A 415 -20.89 -21.33 -17.16
N ARG A 416 -20.10 -20.47 -16.51
CA ARG A 416 -20.46 -19.75 -15.29
C ARG A 416 -20.12 -18.27 -15.45
N GLY A 417 -20.80 -17.55 -16.34
CA GLY A 417 -20.64 -16.10 -16.51
C GLY A 417 -19.66 -15.67 -17.60
N LEU A 418 -18.97 -14.54 -17.40
CA LEU A 418 -18.08 -13.91 -18.39
C LEU A 418 -16.63 -14.00 -17.93
N VAL A 419 -15.74 -14.51 -18.79
CA VAL A 419 -14.31 -14.72 -18.48
C VAL A 419 -13.41 -13.80 -19.27
N PHE A 420 -12.45 -13.20 -18.60
CA PHE A 420 -11.28 -12.57 -19.22
C PHE A 420 -10.08 -13.51 -19.07
N VAL A 421 -9.39 -13.79 -20.17
CA VAL A 421 -8.15 -14.58 -20.17
C VAL A 421 -7.05 -13.72 -20.73
N SER A 422 -6.08 -13.39 -19.90
CA SER A 422 -4.93 -12.61 -20.33
C SER A 422 -4.09 -13.40 -21.33
N PRO A 423 -3.67 -12.79 -22.44
CA PRO A 423 -2.72 -13.44 -23.35
C PRO A 423 -1.44 -13.80 -22.58
N PRO A 424 -0.75 -14.90 -22.94
CA PRO A 424 0.52 -15.24 -22.31
C PRO A 424 1.48 -14.06 -22.48
N ARG A 425 2.07 -13.60 -21.38
CA ARG A 425 3.12 -12.56 -21.45
C ARG A 425 4.25 -13.09 -22.31
N SER A 426 4.52 -12.44 -23.43
CA SER A 426 5.75 -12.66 -24.22
C SER A 426 6.92 -12.40 -23.28
N GLY A 427 7.72 -13.43 -23.01
CA GLY A 427 8.87 -13.36 -22.11
C GLY A 427 10.04 -12.56 -22.67
#